data_AF-A0A1Q7D2T4-F1
#
_entry.id   AF-A0A1Q7D2T4-F1
#
_cell.length_a   1.000
_cell.length_b   1.000
_cell.length_c   1.000
_cell.angle_alpha   90.00
_cell.angle_beta   90.00
_cell.angle_gamma   90.00
#
_symmetry.space_group_name_H-M   'P 1'
#
loop_
_entity.id
_entity.type
_entity.pdbx_description
1 polymer ?
#
loop_
_entity_poly.entity_id
_entity_poly.type
_entity_poly.pdbx_seq_one_letter_code
_entity_poly.pdbx_strand_id
1 'polypeptide(L)' 'MPDEPKRPELTLDELRARIAAAGITIPENRLNMVRKLLGEALAPLRSLDSRKIRPLEPAVTFDAAGPHVGVGHE' A
#
# COMPACT_ATOMS: atom_id res chain seq x y z
N MET A 1 -13.68 9.95 -26.91
CA MET A 1 -12.76 9.73 -25.78
C MET A 1 -12.96 8.30 -25.32
N PRO A 2 -11.92 7.44 -25.31
CA PRO A 2 -12.06 6.10 -24.75
C PRO A 2 -12.32 6.22 -23.24
N ASP A 3 -13.18 5.34 -22.74
CA ASP A 3 -13.59 5.20 -21.35
C ASP A 3 -12.36 5.30 -20.42
N GLU A 4 -12.27 6.37 -19.63
CA GLU A 4 -11.27 6.48 -18.56
C GLU A 4 -11.45 5.26 -17.65
N PRO A 5 -10.42 4.46 -17.34
CA PRO A 5 -10.58 3.32 -16.46
C PRO A 5 -10.98 3.85 -15.09
N LYS A 6 -12.28 3.76 -14.78
CA LYS A 6 -12.87 4.11 -13.49
C LYS A 6 -12.21 3.20 -12.46
N ARG A 7 -11.18 3.71 -11.77
CA ARG A 7 -10.45 2.92 -10.77
C ARG A 7 -11.46 2.46 -9.72
N PRO A 8 -11.57 1.14 -9.46
CA PRO A 8 -12.64 0.62 -8.62
C PRO A 8 -12.60 1.24 -7.22
N GLU A 9 -13.79 1.51 -6.69
CA GLU A 9 -13.94 1.89 -5.29
C GLU A 9 -13.44 0.75 -4.40
N LEU A 10 -12.80 1.10 -3.28
CA LEU A 10 -12.26 0.11 -2.34
C LEU A 10 -13.42 -0.70 -1.75
N THR A 11 -13.45 -2.00 -2.01
CA THR A 11 -14.48 -2.90 -1.44
C THR A 11 -14.19 -3.26 0.01
N LEU A 12 -15.20 -3.79 0.74
CA LEU A 12 -15.00 -4.26 2.11
C LEU A 12 -14.12 -5.50 2.20
N ASP A 13 -14.17 -6.36 1.17
CA ASP A 13 -13.32 -7.55 1.07
C ASP A 13 -11.85 -7.17 0.91
N GLU A 14 -11.56 -6.27 -0.03
CA GLU A 14 -10.20 -5.72 -0.19
C GLU A 14 -9.71 -5.01 1.07
N LEU A 15 -10.59 -4.29 1.77
CA LEU A 15 -10.22 -3.64 3.03
C LEU A 15 -9.81 -4.68 4.08
N ARG A 16 -10.56 -5.78 4.23
CA ARG A 16 -10.22 -6.88 5.14
C ARG A 16 -8.89 -7.53 4.76
N ALA A 17 -8.65 -7.78 3.47
CA ALA A 17 -7.38 -8.34 3.01
C ALA A 17 -6.19 -7.41 3.34
N ARG A 18 -6.35 -6.09 3.17
CA ARG A 18 -5.31 -5.10 3.51
C ARG A 18 -5.07 -4.97 5.01
N ILE A 19 -6.13 -5.03 5.81
CA ILE A 19 -6.05 -5.06 7.28
C ILE A 19 -5.22 -6.28 7.72
N ALA A 20 -5.51 -7.45 7.15
CA ALA A 20 -4.77 -8.68 7.43
C ALA A 20 -3.30 -8.57 6.99
N ALA A 21 -3.03 -8.04 5.79
CA ALA A 21 -1.67 -7.84 5.29
C ALA A 21 -0.85 -6.83 6.12
N ALA A 22 -1.51 -5.82 6.69
CA ALA A 22 -0.90 -4.85 7.59
C ALA A 22 -0.75 -5.36 9.03
N GLY A 23 -1.31 -6.53 9.37
CA GLY A 23 -1.26 -7.10 10.72
C GLY A 23 -1.98 -6.26 11.78
N ILE A 24 -2.94 -5.43 11.37
CA ILE A 24 -3.70 -4.57 12.28
C ILE A 24 -5.08 -5.15 12.55
N THR A 25 -5.63 -4.91 13.74
CA THR A 25 -7.00 -5.32 14.08
C THR A 25 -7.91 -4.10 14.04
N ILE A 26 -8.91 -4.13 13.15
CA ILE A 26 -9.96 -3.10 13.08
C ILE A 26 -11.30 -3.74 13.45
N PRO A 27 -12.04 -3.17 14.42
CA PRO A 27 -13.39 -3.63 14.76
C PRO A 27 -14.34 -3.59 13.57
N GLU A 28 -15.20 -4.60 13.41
CA GLU A 28 -16.11 -4.71 12.25
C GLU A 28 -17.06 -3.52 12.14
N ASN A 29 -17.54 -2.99 13.26
CA ASN A 29 -18.41 -1.80 13.30
C ASN A 29 -17.73 -0.52 12.77
N ARG A 30 -16.39 -0.52 12.64
CA ARG A 30 -15.62 0.62 12.08
C ARG A 30 -15.23 0.44 10.62
N LEU A 31 -15.45 -0.74 10.01
CA LEU A 31 -14.97 -1.02 8.65
C LEU A 31 -15.55 -0.06 7.60
N ASN A 32 -16.84 0.27 7.69
CA ASN A 32 -17.45 1.23 6.76
C ASN A 32 -16.87 2.64 6.90
N MET A 33 -16.58 3.08 8.13
CA MET A 33 -15.95 4.37 8.39
C MET A 33 -14.52 4.40 7.82
N VAL A 34 -13.74 3.35 8.05
CA VAL A 34 -12.37 3.22 7.53
C VAL A 34 -12.37 3.15 6.00
N ARG A 35 -13.31 2.42 5.38
CA ARG A 35 -13.47 2.38 3.93
C ARG A 35 -13.69 3.77 3.36
N LYS A 36 -14.59 4.55 3.97
CA LYS A 36 -14.87 5.94 3.53
C LYS A 36 -13.64 6.83 3.70
N LEU A 37 -13.00 6.79 4.88
CA LEU A 37 -11.77 7.53 5.16
C LEU A 37 -10.69 7.26 4.11
N LEU A 38 -10.43 5.98 3.81
CA LEU A 38 -9.42 5.60 2.81
C LEU A 38 -9.83 6.01 1.39
N GLY A 39 -11.12 5.95 1.06
CA GLY A 39 -11.63 6.45 -0.22
C GLY A 39 -11.32 7.94 -0.40
N GLU A 40 -11.62 8.76 0.61
CA GLU A 40 -11.38 10.21 0.60
C GLU A 40 -9.88 10.53 0.64
N ALA A 41 -9.12 9.90 1.53
CA ALA A 41 -7.69 10.14 1.70
C ALA A 41 -6.87 9.73 0.48
N LEU A 42 -7.26 8.66 -0.22
CA LEU A 42 -6.56 8.18 -1.41
C LEU A 42 -7.08 8.82 -2.70
N ALA A 43 -8.20 9.55 -2.69
CA ALA A 43 -8.75 10.19 -3.88
C ALA A 43 -7.73 11.08 -4.62
N PRO A 44 -6.93 11.94 -3.94
CA PRO A 44 -5.90 12.74 -4.62
C PRO A 44 -4.81 11.88 -5.28
N LEU A 45 -4.37 10.82 -4.59
CA LEU A 45 -3.36 9.88 -5.10
C LEU A 45 -3.89 9.02 -6.26
N ARG A 46 -5.20 8.76 -6.29
CA ARG A 46 -5.87 8.08 -7.40
C ARG A 46 -6.08 9.00 -8.60
N SER A 47 -6.10 10.31 -8.41
CA SER A 47 -6.14 11.28 -9.51
C SER A 47 -4.77 11.42 -10.20
N LEU A 48 -3.69 11.15 -9.47
CA LEU A 48 -2.34 11.08 -10.03
C LEU A 48 -2.23 9.89 -11.00
N ASP A 49 -1.82 10.20 -12.23
CA ASP A 49 -1.40 9.22 -13.22
C ASP A 49 0.08 8.88 -12.96
N SER A 50 0.32 7.78 -12.26
CA SER A 50 1.67 7.33 -11.92
C SER A 50 2.53 7.04 -13.14
N ARG A 51 1.95 6.80 -14.32
CA ARG A 51 2.69 6.57 -15.57
C ARG A 51 3.31 7.85 -16.13
N LYS A 52 2.79 9.02 -15.72
CA LYS A 52 3.34 10.33 -16.10
C LYS A 52 4.39 10.84 -15.11
N ILE A 53 4.54 10.17 -13.97
CA ILE A 53 5.57 10.50 -12.98
C ILE A 53 6.87 9.85 -13.45
N ARG A 54 7.92 10.66 -13.67
CA ARG A 54 9.25 10.14 -13.99
C ARG A 54 9.68 9.20 -12.87
N PRO A 55 9.97 7.92 -13.14
CA PRO A 55 10.49 7.01 -12.14
C PRO A 55 11.78 7.61 -11.58
N LEU A 56 11.81 7.83 -10.27
CA LEU A 56 13.06 8.00 -9.56
C LEU A 56 13.58 6.58 -9.35
N GLU A 57 14.76 6.26 -9.92
CA GLU A 57 15.41 4.98 -9.65
C GLU A 57 15.53 4.85 -8.12
N PRO A 58 14.90 3.85 -7.49
CA PRO A 58 15.08 3.67 -6.07
C PRO A 58 16.56 3.35 -5.86
N ALA A 59 17.23 4.08 -4.99
CA ALA A 59 18.62 3.81 -4.60
C ALA A 59 18.68 2.53 -3.74
N VAL A 60 18.25 1.41 -4.31
CA VAL A 60 18.33 0.09 -3.68
C VAL A 60 19.78 -0.34 -3.78
N THR A 61 20.54 -0.11 -2.73
CA THR A 61 21.81 -0.79 -2.55
C THR A 61 21.49 -2.19 -2.04
N PHE A 62 21.77 -3.20 -2.86
CA PHE A 62 21.70 -4.59 -2.43
C PHE A 62 23.02 -4.90 -1.70
N ASP A 63 22.97 -5.05 -0.38
CA ASP A 63 24.10 -5.59 0.36
C ASP A 63 24.07 -7.11 0.29
N ALA A 64 24.95 -7.69 -0.53
CA ALA A 64 25.07 -9.14 -0.70
C ALA A 64 25.62 -9.83 0.57
N ALA A 65 26.15 -9.09 1.54
CA ALA A 65 26.68 -9.65 2.78
C ALA A 65 25.59 -9.99 3.81
N GLY A 66 24.37 -9.47 3.66
CA GLY A 66 23.31 -9.62 4.66
C GLY A 66 23.72 -9.12 6.06
N PRO A 67 22.83 -9.17 7.06
CA PRO A 67 23.22 -8.93 8.44
C PRO A 67 24.19 -10.03 8.85
N HIS A 68 25.46 -9.67 9.06
CA HIS A 68 26.43 -10.53 9.73
C HIS A 68 25.95 -10.72 11.17
N VAL A 69 25.20 -11.80 11.42
CA VAL A 69 25.00 -12.31 12.76
C VAL A 69 26.37 -12.78 13.23
N GLY A 70 27.08 -11.90 13.94
CA GLY A 70 28.38 -12.19 14.51
C GLY A 70 28.26 -13.45 15.38
N VAL A 71 28.81 -14.56 14.90
CA VAL A 71 29.06 -15.72 15.73
C VAL A 71 30.21 -15.33 16.65
N GLY A 72 29.89 -15.15 17.93
CA GLY A 72 30.89 -15.01 18.97
C GLY A 72 31.82 -16.23 18.95
N HIS A 73 33.11 -15.97 18.81
CA HIS A 73 34.14 -16.98 18.97
C HIS A 73 34.72 -16.83 20.39
N GLU A 74 34.69 -17.93 21.14
CA GLU A 74 35.40 -18.12 22.40
C GLU A 74 36.92 -17.99 22.25
#